data_AF-A0A8T1CPS9-F1
#
_entry.id   AF-A0A8T1CPS9-F1
#
_cell.length_a   1.000
_cell.length_b   1.000
_cell.length_c   1.000
_cell.angle_alpha   90.00
_cell.angle_beta   90.00
_cell.angle_gamma   90.00
#
_symmetry.space_group_name_H-M   'P 1'
#
loop_
_entity.id
_entity.type
_entity.pdbx_description
1 polymer ?
#
loop_
_entity_poly.entity_id
_entity_poly.type
_entity_poly.pdbx_seq_one_letter_code
_entity_poly.pdbx_strand_id
1 'polypeptide(L)' 'AYEVKVKWLGLETIEASWEPLKTMSEDVPQLLLQYANEAKDDALLRAVASAIERKKRHAPTPSRD' A
#
# COMPACT_ATOMS: atom_id res chain seq x y z
N ALA A 1 -1.76 7.79 11.76
CA ALA A 1 -1.09 7.23 10.56
C ALA A 1 -1.21 5.70 10.65
N TYR A 2 -1.30 4.99 9.52
CA TYR A 2 -1.36 3.53 9.49
C TYR A 2 -0.01 2.96 9.08
N GLU A 3 0.36 1.85 9.69
CA GLU A 3 1.54 1.05 9.35
C GLU A 3 1.11 -0.40 9.17
N VAL A 4 1.78 -1.10 8.27
CA VAL A 4 1.53 -2.52 7.99
C VAL A 4 2.80 -3.30 8.22
N LYS A 5 2.67 -4.49 8.81
CA LYS A 5 3.82 -5.37 9.02
C LYS A 5 4.08 -6.17 7.75
N VAL A 6 5.24 -5.94 7.13
CA VAL A 6 5.60 -6.53 5.83
C VAL A 6 6.59 -7.64 6.04
N LYS A 7 6.25 -8.84 5.54
CA LYS A 7 7.24 -9.91 5.36
C LYS A 7 7.91 -9.73 4.00
N TRP A 8 9.23 -9.59 4.00
CA TRP A 8 10.01 -9.45 2.79
C TRP A 8 10.25 -10.78 2.08
N LEU A 9 10.14 -10.79 0.76
CA LEU A 9 10.41 -11.98 -0.05
C LEU A 9 11.91 -12.30 0.01
N GLY A 10 12.24 -13.54 0.35
CA GLY A 10 13.63 -14.00 0.48
C GLY A 10 14.26 -13.77 1.85
N LEU A 11 13.54 -13.13 2.78
CA LEU A 11 13.96 -12.90 4.16
C LEU A 11 13.14 -13.72 5.15
N GLU A 12 13.69 -13.90 6.34
CA GLU A 12 13.01 -14.60 7.43
C GLU A 12 11.89 -13.75 8.03
N THR A 13 10.92 -14.39 8.69
CA THR A 13 9.80 -13.67 9.33
C THR A 13 10.27 -12.71 10.42
N ILE A 14 11.44 -12.96 11.03
CA ILE A 14 12.03 -12.05 12.04
C ILE A 14 12.51 -10.72 11.43
N GLU A 15 12.75 -10.70 10.11
CA GLU A 15 13.17 -9.51 9.38
C GLU A 15 11.98 -8.69 8.87
N ALA A 16 10.75 -9.08 9.23
CA ALA A 16 9.57 -8.30 8.90
C ALA A 16 9.60 -6.92 9.56
N SER A 17 9.43 -5.86 8.76
CA SER A 17 9.43 -4.47 9.22
C SER A 17 8.00 -3.89 9.25
N TRP A 18 7.83 -2.84 10.06
CA TRP A 18 6.63 -2.01 10.04
C TRP A 18 6.83 -0.90 9.01
N GLU A 19 6.00 -0.91 7.98
CA GLU A 19 6.11 0.02 6.87
C GLU A 19 4.93 0.98 6.85
N PRO A 20 5.15 2.27 6.59
CA PRO A 20 4.08 3.23 6.42
C PRO A 20 3.15 2.82 5.27
N LEU A 21 1.84 2.97 5.50
CA LEU A 21 0.82 2.70 4.48
C LEU A 21 1.08 3.47 3.18
N LYS A 22 1.64 4.68 3.28
CA LYS A 22 1.99 5.52 2.13
C LYS A 22 3.03 4.82 1.25
N THR A 23 4.14 4.37 1.83
CA THR A 23 5.21 3.64 1.13
C THR A 23 4.65 2.41 0.41
N MET A 24 3.90 1.58 1.14
CA MET A 24 3.33 0.35 0.56
C MET A 24 2.26 0.61 -0.50
N SER A 25 1.53 1.72 -0.40
CA SER A 25 0.57 2.13 -1.44
C SER A 25 1.25 2.61 -2.73
N GLU A 26 2.49 3.09 -2.63
CA GLU A 26 3.29 3.50 -3.78
C GLU A 26 3.91 2.28 -4.47
N ASP A 27 4.46 1.34 -3.70
CA ASP A 27 5.20 0.19 -4.21
C ASP A 27 4.29 -0.97 -4.63
N VAL A 28 3.34 -1.37 -3.77
CA VAL A 28 2.53 -2.60 -3.92
C VAL A 28 1.04 -2.35 -3.63
N PRO A 29 0.38 -1.41 -4.35
CA PRO A 29 -1.00 -1.02 -4.07
C PRO A 29 -2.02 -2.18 -4.17
N GLN A 30 -1.77 -3.16 -5.04
CA GLN A 30 -2.67 -4.31 -5.24
C GLN A 30 -2.65 -5.26 -4.05
N LEU A 31 -1.45 -5.62 -3.56
CA LEU A 31 -1.28 -6.46 -2.38
C LEU A 31 -1.87 -5.80 -1.13
N LEU A 32 -1.66 -4.48 -0.99
CA LEU A 32 -2.19 -3.73 0.14
C LEU A 32 -3.73 -3.66 0.11
N LEU A 33 -4.33 -3.49 -1.08
CA LEU A 33 -5.78 -3.50 -1.24
C LEU A 33 -6.38 -4.88 -0.95
N GLN A 34 -5.72 -5.95 -1.41
CA GLN A 34 -6.14 -7.31 -1.10
C GLN A 34 -6.11 -7.59 0.41
N TYR A 35 -5.00 -7.27 1.07
CA TYR A 35 -4.85 -7.41 2.51
C TYR A 35 -5.96 -6.66 3.28
N ALA A 36 -6.24 -5.41 2.90
CA ALA A 36 -7.28 -4.62 3.55
C ALA A 36 -8.69 -5.21 3.36
N ASN A 37 -8.99 -5.77 2.19
CA ASN A 37 -10.26 -6.47 1.94
C ASN A 37 -10.38 -7.76 2.78
N GLU A 38 -9.29 -8.53 2.90
CA GLU A 38 -9.27 -9.76 3.68
C GLU A 38 -9.34 -9.51 5.19
N ALA A 39 -8.71 -8.44 5.67
CA ALA A 39 -8.72 -8.04 7.07
C ALA A 39 -10.12 -7.64 7.58
N LYS A 40 -11.07 -7.37 6.67
CA LYS A 40 -12.43 -6.87 6.98
C LYS A 40 -12.41 -5.62 7.87
N ASP A 41 -11.35 -4.82 7.75
CA ASP A 41 -11.21 -3.53 8.44
C ASP A 41 -11.56 -2.41 7.45
N ASP A 42 -12.78 -1.90 7.57
CA ASP A 42 -13.28 -0.84 6.71
C ASP A 42 -12.47 0.46 6.84
N ALA A 43 -11.85 0.72 8.00
CA ALA A 43 -11.04 1.92 8.19
C ALA A 43 -9.71 1.79 7.44
N LEU A 44 -9.08 0.61 7.50
CA LEU A 44 -7.90 0.30 6.72
C LEU A 44 -8.19 0.33 5.22
N LEU A 45 -9.29 -0.28 4.78
CA LEU A 45 -9.70 -0.30 3.38
C LEU A 45 -9.90 1.12 2.82
N ARG A 46 -10.59 1.99 3.58
CA ARG A 46 -10.75 3.41 3.21
C ARG A 46 -9.42 4.16 3.16
N ALA A 47 -8.50 3.89 4.07
CA ALA A 47 -7.19 4.51 4.09
C ALA A 47 -6.35 4.09 2.86
N VAL A 48 -6.35 2.80 2.51
CA VAL A 48 -5.66 2.25 1.34
C VAL A 48 -6.24 2.83 0.05
N ALA A 49 -7.57 2.81 -0.11
CA ALA A 49 -8.23 3.37 -1.28
C ALA A 49 -7.90 4.86 -1.46
N SER A 50 -7.92 5.63 -0.36
CA SER A 50 -7.56 7.05 -0.39
C SER A 50 -6.09 7.28 -0.77
N ALA A 51 -5.17 6.44 -0.31
CA ALA A 51 -3.75 6.54 -0.65
C ALA A 51 -3.49 6.24 -2.14
N ILE A 52 -4.12 5.19 -2.67
CA ILE A 52 -4.03 4.81 -4.09
C ILE A 52 -4.61 5.90 -4.99
N GLU A 53 -5.76 6.49 -4.64
CA GLU A 53 -6.37 7.57 -5.42
C GLU A 53 -5.52 8.85 -5.45
N ARG A 54 -4.78 9.17 -4.37
CA ARG A 54 -3.82 10.28 -4.39
C ARG A 54 -2.70 10.04 -5.41
N LYS A 55 -2.20 8.80 -5.54
CA LYS A 55 -1.18 8.45 -6.54
C LYS A 55 -1.68 8.66 -7.97
N LYS A 56 -2.91 8.23 -8.29
CA LYS A 56 -3.50 8.45 -9.63
C LYS A 56 -3.53 9.92 -10.03
N ARG A 57 -3.84 10.82 -9.08
CA ARG A 57 -3.85 12.27 -9.32
C ARG A 57 -2.46 12.88 -9.56
N HIS A 58 -1.41 12.19 -9.13
CA HIS A 58 -0.01 12.65 -9.25
C HIS A 58 0.77 11.87 -10.31
N ALA A 59 0.13 10.94 -11.03
CA ALA A 59 0.75 10.30 -12.19
C ALA A 59 0.99 11.38 -13.25
N PRO A 60 2.24 11.61 -13.70
CA PRO A 60 2.51 12.58 -14.73
C PRO A 60 1.75 12.18 -15.99
N THR A 61 1.02 13.13 -16.56
CA THR A 61 0.42 13.00 -17.89
C THR A 61 1.49 12.48 -18.84
N PRO A 62 1.27 11.38 -19.60
CA PRO A 62 2.24 10.97 -20.60
C PRO A 62 2.37 12.10 -21.60
N SER A 63 3.54 12.75 -21.60
CA SER A 63 3.90 13.74 -22.61
C SER A 63 3.91 12.99 -23.94
N ARG A 64 2.95 13.30 -24.82
CA ARG A 64 2.99 12.88 -26.22
C ARG A 64 4.02 13.76 -26.90
N ASP A 65 5.18 13.17 -27.20
CA ASP A 65 6.05 13.67 -28.28
C ASP A 65 5.39 13.40 -29.64
#